data_AF-A0A0B7FNE3-F1
#
_entry.id   AF-A0A0B7FNE3-F1
#
_cell.length_a   1.000
_cell.length_b   1.000
_cell.length_c   1.000
_cell.angle_alpha   90.00
_cell.angle_beta   90.00
_cell.angle_gamma   90.00
#
_symmetry.space_group_name_H-M   'P 1'
#
loop_
_entity.id
_entity.type
_entity.pdbx_description
1 polymer ?
#
loop_
_entity_poly.entity_id
_entity_poly.type
_entity_poly.pdbx_seq_one_letter_code
_entity_poly.pdbx_strand_id
1 'polypeptide(L)' 'MEGSAAAWALPHIALVGDKKAVIKTPNDFQREFRRAFDDPDATAAAERKITKLVQTTTAAAYTADFRTLQLEIDWNMS' A
#
# COMPACT_ATOMS: atom_id res chain seq x y z
N MET A 1 11.96 -15.58 6.01
CA MET A 1 12.59 -14.54 5.17
C MET A 1 11.70 -13.33 5.28
N GLU A 2 12.17 -12.26 5.93
CA GLU A 2 11.42 -11.01 5.99
C GLU A 2 11.33 -10.40 4.58
N GLY A 3 10.14 -9.98 4.16
CA GLY A 3 9.91 -9.44 2.82
C GLY A 3 10.64 -8.11 2.58
N SER A 4 10.72 -7.67 1.31
CA SER A 4 11.37 -6.41 0.90
C SER A 4 10.89 -5.19 1.70
N ALA A 5 9.60 -5.17 2.06
CA ALA A 5 9.00 -4.14 2.92
C ALA A 5 9.58 -4.12 4.34
N ALA A 6 9.79 -5.29 4.97
CA ALA A 6 10.35 -5.38 6.31
C ALA A 6 11.84 -5.02 6.32
N ALA A 7 12.60 -5.48 5.34
CA ALA A 7 14.01 -5.11 5.19
C ALA A 7 14.22 -3.59 5.01
N TRP A 8 13.28 -2.91 4.35
CA TRP A 8 13.28 -1.45 4.22
C TRP A 8 12.83 -0.76 5.53
N ALA A 9 11.75 -1.23 6.16
CA ALA A 9 11.14 -0.57 7.32
C ALA A 9 11.95 -0.66 8.62
N LEU A 10 12.55 -1.83 8.91
CA LEU A 10 13.25 -2.13 10.16
C LEU A 10 14.36 -1.12 10.55
N PRO A 11 15.28 -0.71 9.66
CA PRO A 11 16.32 0.27 10.01
C PRO A 11 15.75 1.66 10.30
N HIS A 12 14.60 2.01 9.70
CA HIS A 12 13.94 3.29 9.94
C HIS A 12 13.15 3.29 11.26
N ILE A 13 12.44 2.20 11.57
CA ILE A 13 11.68 2.03 12.83
C ILE A 13 12.62 2.03 14.03
N ALA A 14 13.77 1.34 13.93
CA ALA A 14 14.76 1.24 15.01
C ALA A 14 15.36 2.59 15.42
N LEU A 15 15.26 3.61 14.57
CA LEU A 15 15.79 4.95 14.82
C LEU A 15 14.72 5.96 15.24
N VAL A 16 13.42 5.62 15.23
CA VAL A 16 12.35 6.57 15.58
C VAL A 16 12.53 7.05 17.04
N GLY A 17 12.79 8.34 17.21
CA GLY A 17 13.08 8.97 18.51
C GLY A 17 14.56 9.24 18.80
N ASP A 18 15.49 8.74 17.98
CA ASP A 18 16.91 9.10 18.03
C ASP A 18 17.16 10.45 17.33
N LYS A 19 18.09 11.27 17.84
CA LYS A 19 18.56 12.50 17.17
C LYS A 19 19.13 12.23 15.78
N LYS A 20 19.60 11.00 15.52
CA LYS A 20 20.14 10.54 14.23
C LYS A 20 19.07 10.01 13.27
N ALA A 21 17.80 9.95 13.67
CA ALA A 21 16.72 9.48 12.81
C ALA A 21 16.56 10.40 11.59
N VAL A 22 16.67 9.82 10.40
CA VAL A 22 16.34 10.50 9.13
C VAL A 22 14.83 10.73 9.05
N ILE A 23 14.05 9.77 9.52
CA ILE A 23 12.59 9.81 9.60
C ILE A 23 12.20 9.99 11.06
N LYS A 24 11.68 11.17 11.41
CA LYS A 24 11.51 11.58 12.81
C LYS A 24 10.10 11.37 13.35
N THR A 25 9.11 11.30 12.46
CA THR A 25 7.71 11.18 12.84
C THR A 25 7.05 10.00 12.14
N PRO A 26 5.99 9.42 12.72
CA PRO A 26 5.19 8.41 12.05
C PRO A 26 4.65 8.87 10.68
N ASN A 27 4.29 10.14 10.55
CA ASN A 27 3.80 10.71 9.28
C ASN A 27 4.91 10.75 8.21
N ASP A 28 6.14 11.08 8.59
CA ASP A 28 7.27 11.04 7.67
C ASP A 28 7.60 9.61 7.24
N PHE A 29 7.48 8.66 8.17
CA PHE A 29 7.69 7.24 7.89
C PHE A 29 6.68 6.73 6.86
N GLN A 30 5.41 7.01 7.08
CA GLN A 30 4.34 6.62 6.16
C GLN A 30 4.56 7.22 4.77
N ARG A 31 4.98 8.49 4.68
CA ARG A 31 5.26 9.15 3.41
C ARG A 31 6.45 8.54 2.66
N GLU A 32 7.58 8.27 3.33
CA GLU A 32 8.74 7.66 2.67
C GLU A 32 8.50 6.18 2.32
N PHE A 33 7.74 5.47 3.16
CA PHE A 33 7.35 4.09 2.89
C PHE A 33 6.49 4.03 1.62
N ARG A 34 5.51 4.92 1.51
CA ARG A 34 4.71 5.10 0.29
C ARG A 34 5.57 5.43 -0.91
N ARG A 35 6.48 6.38 -0.81
CA ARG A 35 7.38 6.71 -1.93
C ARG A 35 8.21 5.51 -2.41
N ALA A 36 8.57 4.60 -1.51
CA ALA A 36 9.37 3.42 -1.84
C ALA A 36 8.55 2.27 -2.46
N PHE A 37 7.25 2.19 -2.16
CA PHE A 37 6.42 1.02 -2.48
C PHE A 37 5.13 1.31 -3.26
N ASP A 38 4.69 2.57 -3.34
CA ASP A 38 3.52 2.95 -4.12
C ASP A 38 3.84 2.88 -5.60
N ASP A 39 2.90 2.32 -6.35
CA ASP A 39 2.92 2.31 -7.80
C ASP A 39 2.10 3.53 -8.30
N PRO A 40 2.70 4.47 -9.04
CA PRO A 40 2.02 5.68 -9.52
C PRO A 40 0.84 5.36 -10.44
N ASP A 41 0.80 4.18 -11.05
CA ASP A 41 -0.29 3.73 -11.92
C ASP A 41 -1.31 2.82 -11.20
N ALA A 42 -1.07 2.43 -9.94
CA ALA A 42 -1.91 1.42 -9.28
C ALA A 42 -3.36 1.88 -9.07
N THR A 43 -3.62 3.16 -8.75
CA THR A 43 -5.00 3.69 -8.68
C THR A 43 -5.70 3.59 -10.03
N ALA A 44 -5.08 4.10 -11.09
CA ALA A 44 -5.66 4.07 -12.43
C ALA A 44 -5.80 2.64 -12.97
N ALA A 45 -4.92 1.72 -12.57
CA ALA A 45 -5.00 0.31 -12.88
C ALA A 45 -6.15 -0.39 -12.13
N ALA A 46 -6.31 -0.10 -10.83
CA ALA A 46 -7.38 -0.63 -10.00
C ALA A 46 -8.76 -0.15 -10.48
N GLU A 47 -8.91 1.14 -10.80
CA GLU A 47 -10.13 1.69 -11.42
C GLU A 47 -10.47 0.98 -12.75
N ARG A 48 -9.47 0.79 -13.62
CA ARG A 48 -9.64 0.04 -14.87
C ARG A 48 -10.03 -1.42 -14.63
N LYS A 49 -9.51 -2.06 -13.57
CA LYS A 49 -9.91 -3.44 -13.20
C LYS A 49 -11.35 -3.47 -12.69
N ILE A 50 -11.76 -2.50 -11.87
CA ILE A 50 -13.15 -2.39 -11.37
C ILE A 50 -14.14 -2.24 -12.53
N THR A 51 -13.88 -1.36 -13.50
CA THR A 51 -14.78 -1.16 -14.66
C THR A 51 -14.95 -2.39 -15.54
N LYS A 52 -13.97 -3.31 -15.51
CA LYS A 52 -14.00 -4.58 -16.24
C LYS A 52 -14.38 -5.77 -15.36
N LEU A 53 -14.62 -5.55 -14.07
CA LEU A 53 -14.90 -6.61 -13.12
C LEU A 53 -16.28 -7.18 -13.42
N VAL A 54 -16.31 -8.48 -13.74
CA VAL A 54 -17.53 -9.22 -14.01
C VAL A 54 -17.58 -10.42 -13.09
N GLN A 55 -18.77 -10.73 -12.55
CA GLN A 55 -18.94 -11.92 -11.72
C GLN A 55 -18.87 -13.17 -12.61
N THR A 56 -17.72 -13.84 -12.62
CA THR A 56 -17.51 -15.10 -13.36
C THR A 56 -17.81 -16.34 -12.51
N THR A 57 -17.84 -16.19 -11.19
CA THR A 57 -18.05 -17.27 -10.22
C THR A 57 -19.10 -16.89 -9.17
N THR A 58 -18.76 -16.90 -7.89
CA THR A 58 -19.67 -16.60 -6.78
C THR A 58 -19.72 -15.11 -6.50
N ALA A 59 -20.85 -14.64 -5.96
CA ALA A 59 -20.98 -13.26 -5.51
C ALA A 59 -19.98 -12.93 -4.38
N ALA A 60 -19.63 -13.91 -3.55
CA ALA A 60 -18.63 -13.75 -2.49
C ALA A 60 -17.23 -13.49 -3.07
N ALA A 61 -16.81 -14.24 -4.10
CA ALA A 61 -15.54 -14.03 -4.77
C ALA A 61 -15.49 -12.66 -5.46
N TYR A 62 -16.55 -12.30 -6.19
CA TYR A 62 -16.66 -10.97 -6.79
C TYR A 62 -16.55 -9.84 -5.76
N THR A 63 -17.24 -9.97 -4.62
CA THR A 63 -17.21 -8.95 -3.56
C THR A 63 -15.84 -8.85 -2.92
N ALA A 64 -15.12 -9.97 -2.78
CA ALA A 64 -13.75 -9.97 -2.29
C ALA A 64 -12.82 -9.23 -3.26
N ASP A 65 -12.86 -9.57 -4.56
CA ASP A 65 -12.06 -8.91 -5.59
C ASP A 65 -12.34 -7.40 -5.66
N PHE A 66 -13.61 -7.01 -5.60
CA PHE A 66 -14.01 -5.61 -5.59
C PHE A 66 -13.46 -4.87 -4.36
N ARG A 67 -13.58 -5.45 -3.15
CA ARG A 67 -13.04 -4.85 -1.92
C ARG A 67 -11.52 -4.73 -1.95
N THR A 68 -10.81 -5.71 -2.50
CA THR A 68 -9.35 -5.64 -2.66
C THR A 68 -8.96 -4.47 -3.57
N LEU A 69 -9.65 -4.26 -4.69
CA LEU A 69 -9.39 -3.14 -5.59
C LEU A 69 -9.73 -1.78 -4.96
N GLN A 70 -10.79 -1.71 -4.14
CA GLN A 70 -11.09 -0.49 -3.37
C GLN A 70 -9.99 -0.16 -2.35
N LEU A 71 -9.48 -1.16 -1.63
CA LEU A 71 -8.39 -0.95 -0.67
C LEU A 71 -7.08 -0.52 -1.36
N GLU A 72 -6.82 -1.01 -2.58
CA GLU A 72 -5.68 -0.57 -3.40
C GLU A 72 -5.81 0.91 -3.78
N ILE A 73 -7.03 1.37 -4.13
CA ILE A 73 -7.32 2.79 -4.39
C ILE A 73 -7.16 3.62 -3.11
N ASP A 74 -7.79 3.22 -2.01
CA ASP A 74 -7.73 3.95 -0.73
C ASP A 74 -6.30 4.05 -0.21
N TRP A 75 -5.49 2.99 -0.36
CA TRP A 75 -4.08 2.97 0.02
C TRP A 75 -3.28 4.05 -0.71
N ASN A 76 -3.47 4.16 -2.02
CA ASN A 76 -2.76 5.09 -2.89
C ASN A 76 -3.29 6.54 -2.80
N MET A 77 -4.52 6.75 -2.34
CA MET A 77 -5.13 8.08 -2.18
C MET A 77 -4.96 8.68 -0.78
N SER A 78 -4.64 7.85 0.22
CA SER A 78 -4.41 8.28 1.61
C SER A 78 -3.05 8.94 1.79
#